data_AF-A0A6V7LBV4-F1
#
_entry.id   AF-A0A6V7LBV4-F1
#
_cell.length_a   1.000
_cell.length_b   1.000
_cell.length_c   1.000
_cell.angle_alpha   90.00
_cell.angle_beta   90.00
_cell.angle_gamma   90.00
#
_symmetry.space_group_name_H-M   'P 1'
#
loop_
_entity.id
_entity.type
_entity.pdbx_description
1 polymer ?
#
loop_
_entity_poly.entity_id
_entity_poly.type
_entity_poly.pdbx_seq_one_letter_code
_entity_poly.pdbx_strand_id
1 'polypeptide(L)'
;MPHNFITCEDVTPSEYTLFETILRQFKDYEELVKIDKDLMTKRKTNFSFLWRFNIIYTANALNDDHEPKSLVNKTMKFIMKKEPKKEEMEDPEQFEAIQHMKIFDTEARMLRDIIPWIEEAVGRKIGPKYYYYSETDKILIMEDLVFSGLNSKKREEFTDNDVTSILHLMADFHAGSVLLHEK
;
A
#
# COMPACT_ATOMS: atom_id res chain seq x y z
N MET A 1 -19.12 -3.65 -10.12
CA MET A 1 -18.52 -4.66 -11.02
C MET A 1 -17.94 -5.78 -10.16
N PRO A 2 -18.06 -7.06 -10.51
CA PRO A 2 -17.45 -8.13 -9.73
C PRO A 2 -15.93 -8.06 -9.91
N HIS A 3 -15.19 -7.97 -8.80
CA HIS A 3 -13.75 -8.16 -8.80
C HIS A 3 -13.48 -9.62 -9.18
N ASN A 4 -13.02 -9.84 -10.40
CA ASN A 4 -12.53 -11.14 -10.85
C ASN A 4 -11.21 -11.42 -10.10
N PHE A 5 -11.30 -11.99 -8.89
CA PHE A 5 -10.15 -12.53 -8.18
C PHE A 5 -9.55 -13.66 -9.01
N ILE A 6 -8.28 -13.52 -9.35
CA ILE A 6 -7.45 -14.53 -9.98
C ILE A 6 -7.01 -15.49 -8.88
N THR A 7 -6.74 -16.74 -9.25
CA THR A 7 -6.19 -17.82 -8.42
C THR A 7 -5.41 -17.36 -7.18
N CYS A 8 -5.78 -17.89 -6.01
CA CYS A 8 -5.02 -17.76 -4.78
C CYS A 8 -3.59 -18.26 -5.05
N GLU A 9 -2.60 -17.36 -4.95
CA GLU A 9 -1.20 -17.75 -5.04
C GLU A 9 -0.72 -18.22 -3.67
N ASP A 10 0.16 -19.22 -3.65
CA ASP A 10 0.76 -19.67 -2.41
C ASP A 10 1.65 -18.55 -1.81
N VAL A 11 1.49 -18.35 -0.51
CA VAL A 11 2.31 -17.42 0.27
C VAL A 11 3.66 -18.09 0.55
N THR A 12 4.74 -17.40 0.20
CA THR A 12 6.10 -17.90 0.39
C THR A 12 6.58 -17.74 1.84
N PRO A 13 7.54 -18.55 2.32
CA PRO A 13 8.09 -18.41 3.67
C PRO A 13 8.69 -17.02 3.96
N SER A 14 9.29 -16.39 2.96
CA SER A 14 9.82 -15.02 3.08
C SER A 14 8.71 -13.99 3.24
N GLU A 15 7.57 -14.16 2.56
CA GLU A 15 6.41 -13.28 2.74
C GLU A 15 5.80 -13.43 4.14
N TYR A 16 5.72 -14.65 4.68
CA TYR A 16 5.32 -14.87 6.07
C TYR A 16 6.22 -14.10 7.05
N THR A 17 7.53 -14.25 6.90
CA THR A 17 8.52 -13.58 7.77
C THR A 17 8.45 -12.06 7.63
N LEU A 18 8.26 -11.55 6.41
CA LEU A 18 8.09 -10.13 6.14
C LEU A 18 6.86 -9.57 6.85
N PHE A 19 5.69 -10.21 6.68
CA PHE A 19 4.46 -9.72 7.28
C PHE A 19 4.45 -9.86 8.80
N GLU A 20 5.04 -10.92 9.34
CA GLU A 20 5.25 -11.03 10.78
C GLU A 20 6.11 -9.87 11.31
N THR A 21 7.19 -9.51 10.60
CA THR A 21 8.04 -8.37 10.95
C THR A 21 7.28 -7.04 10.93
N ILE A 22 6.42 -6.83 9.92
CA ILE A 22 5.55 -5.64 9.84
C ILE A 22 4.56 -5.63 11.00
N LEU A 23 3.93 -6.77 11.31
CA LEU A 23 2.93 -6.86 12.37
C LEU A 23 3.53 -6.66 13.77
N ARG A 24 4.79 -7.04 14.00
CA ARG A 24 5.49 -6.78 15.27
C ARG A 24 5.69 -5.30 15.60
N GLN A 25 5.47 -4.40 14.63
CA GLN A 25 5.47 -2.95 14.88
C GLN A 25 4.22 -2.48 15.64
N PHE A 26 3.15 -3.29 15.66
CA PHE A 26 1.94 -2.99 16.40
C PHE A 26 2.09 -3.48 17.85
N LYS A 27 1.88 -2.57 18.81
CA LYS A 27 2.07 -2.86 20.24
C LYS A 27 1.18 -3.97 20.78
N ASP A 28 0.05 -4.18 20.13
CA ASP A 28 -0.97 -5.15 20.51
C ASP A 28 -0.85 -6.46 19.73
N TYR A 29 0.10 -6.61 18.80
CA TYR A 29 0.28 -7.84 18.02
C TYR A 29 0.76 -9.00 18.89
N GLU A 30 0.18 -10.18 18.66
CA GLU A 30 0.56 -11.42 19.32
C GLU A 30 1.02 -12.47 18.30
N GLU A 31 0.12 -12.89 17.40
CA GLU A 31 0.41 -13.98 16.47
C GLU A 31 -0.23 -13.76 15.09
N LEU A 32 0.52 -14.06 14.04
CA LEU A 32 0.03 -14.15 12.68
C LEU A 32 -0.75 -15.46 12.50
N VAL A 33 -2.04 -15.36 12.19
CA VAL A 33 -2.94 -16.53 12.04
C VAL A 33 -3.01 -17.00 10.59
N LYS A 34 -3.19 -16.07 9.65
CA LYS A 34 -3.44 -16.40 8.24
C LYS A 34 -3.02 -15.28 7.31
N ILE A 35 -2.53 -15.67 6.12
CA ILE A 35 -2.32 -14.76 4.99
C ILE A 35 -3.05 -15.34 3.77
N ASP A 36 -3.92 -14.54 3.17
CA ASP A 36 -4.46 -14.80 1.82
C ASP A 36 -3.78 -13.84 0.83
N LYS A 37 -3.46 -14.32 -0.38
CA LYS A 37 -2.71 -13.58 -1.41
C LYS A 37 -3.40 -13.68 -2.76
N ASP A 38 -3.63 -12.52 -3.38
CA ASP A 38 -4.23 -12.39 -4.70
C ASP A 38 -3.35 -11.54 -5.62
N LEU A 39 -3.01 -12.07 -6.81
CA LEU A 39 -2.36 -11.26 -7.85
C LEU A 39 -3.36 -10.28 -8.47
N MET A 40 -3.01 -9.00 -8.49
CA MET A 40 -3.86 -7.93 -9.05
C MET A 40 -3.51 -7.57 -10.49
N THR A 41 -2.24 -7.71 -10.88
CA THR A 41 -1.76 -7.37 -12.22
C THR A 41 -1.84 -8.55 -13.18
N LYS A 42 -2.76 -8.50 -14.16
CA LYS A 42 -2.84 -9.47 -15.27
C LYS A 42 -1.90 -9.18 -16.44
N ARG A 43 -1.37 -7.96 -16.55
CA ARG A 43 -0.69 -7.47 -17.76
C ARG A 43 0.79 -7.23 -17.52
N LYS A 44 1.60 -7.77 -18.44
CA LYS A 44 3.06 -7.58 -18.54
C LYS A 44 3.49 -6.18 -19.01
N THR A 45 2.55 -5.26 -19.21
CA THR A 45 2.79 -3.88 -19.62
C THR A 45 2.88 -2.91 -18.43
N ASN A 46 2.78 -3.40 -17.20
CA ASN A 46 2.78 -2.56 -16.01
C ASN A 46 4.22 -2.38 -15.49
N PHE A 47 4.53 -1.18 -15.02
CA PHE A 47 5.82 -0.86 -14.37
C PHE A 47 6.05 -1.59 -13.02
N SER A 48 5.15 -2.48 -12.62
CA SER A 48 5.18 -3.17 -11.34
C SER A 48 4.26 -4.39 -11.34
N PHE A 49 4.61 -5.40 -10.55
CA PHE A 49 3.68 -6.42 -10.10
C PHE A 49 2.98 -5.97 -8.81
N LEU A 50 1.67 -6.20 -8.73
CA LEU A 50 0.87 -5.89 -7.55
C LEU A 50 0.18 -7.14 -7.02
N TRP A 51 0.34 -7.39 -5.73
CA TRP A 51 -0.41 -8.38 -4.98
C TRP A 51 -1.19 -7.71 -3.88
N ARG A 52 -2.39 -8.23 -3.65
CA ARG A 52 -3.21 -7.94 -2.48
C ARG A 52 -3.01 -9.02 -1.45
N PHE A 53 -2.82 -8.62 -0.21
CA PHE A 53 -2.71 -9.50 0.93
C PHE A 53 -3.82 -9.21 1.93
N ASN A 54 -4.50 -10.25 2.39
CA ASN A 54 -5.45 -10.19 3.50
C ASN A 54 -4.89 -10.98 4.67
N ILE A 55 -4.55 -10.28 5.74
CA ILE A 55 -3.79 -10.82 6.87
C ILE A 55 -4.67 -10.84 8.10
N ILE A 56 -4.79 -12.01 8.71
CA ILE A 56 -5.50 -12.21 9.97
C ILE A 56 -4.45 -12.49 11.05
N TYR A 57 -4.52 -11.76 12.15
CA TYR A 57 -3.61 -11.90 13.28
C TYR A 57 -4.37 -11.74 14.60
N THR A 58 -3.84 -12.29 15.69
CA THR A 58 -4.35 -12.07 17.04
C THR A 58 -3.70 -10.83 17.63
N ALA A 59 -4.49 -10.09 18.40
CA ALA A 59 -4.03 -8.93 19.13
C ALA A 59 -4.62 -8.89 20.55
N ASN A 60 -3.88 -8.30 21.48
CA ASN A 60 -4.38 -8.03 22.82
C ASN A 60 -5.41 -6.90 22.77
N ALA A 61 -6.68 -7.21 23.08
CA ALA A 61 -7.66 -6.19 23.39
C ALA A 61 -7.34 -5.59 24.76
N LEU A 62 -7.15 -4.28 24.82
CA LEU A 62 -6.96 -3.56 26.07
C LEU A 62 -8.31 -3.31 26.76
N ASN A 63 -8.32 -3.40 28.08
CA ASN A 63 -9.38 -2.89 28.95
C ASN A 63 -9.38 -1.36 29.00
N ASP A 64 -10.42 -0.77 29.61
CA ASP A 64 -10.48 0.66 29.93
C ASP A 64 -9.28 1.12 30.79
N ASP A 65 -8.69 0.18 31.56
CA ASP A 65 -7.48 0.38 32.36
C ASP A 65 -6.16 0.07 31.61
N HIS A 66 -6.21 -0.10 30.28
CA HIS A 66 -5.07 -0.48 29.44
C HIS A 66 -4.40 -1.83 29.76
N GLU A 67 -5.10 -2.74 30.45
CA GLU A 67 -4.64 -4.11 30.69
C GLU A 67 -5.14 -5.09 29.62
N PRO A 68 -4.36 -6.14 29.24
CA PRO A 68 -4.80 -7.15 28.29
C PRO A 68 -6.03 -7.92 28.81
N LYS A 69 -7.16 -7.82 28.11
CA LYS A 69 -8.42 -8.51 28.46
C LYS A 69 -8.58 -9.86 27.82
N SER A 70 -8.24 -9.93 26.52
CA SER A 70 -8.57 -11.05 25.65
C SER A 70 -7.83 -10.93 24.33
N LEU A 71 -7.50 -12.07 23.73
CA LEU A 71 -7.03 -12.12 22.35
C LEU A 71 -8.21 -11.94 21.41
N VAL A 72 -8.08 -11.02 20.46
CA VAL A 72 -9.06 -10.78 19.39
C VAL A 72 -8.40 -10.96 18.03
N ASN A 73 -9.14 -11.50 17.07
CA ASN A 73 -8.69 -11.54 15.69
C ASN A 73 -8.87 -10.16 15.06
N LYS A 74 -7.79 -9.64 14.49
CA LYS A 74 -7.77 -8.44 13.66
C LYS A 74 -7.47 -8.81 12.21
N THR A 75 -7.91 -7.95 11.31
CA THR A 75 -7.66 -8.10 9.88
C THR A 75 -7.01 -6.86 9.33
N MET A 76 -5.92 -7.04 8.60
CA MET A 76 -5.23 -5.99 7.87
C MET A 76 -5.11 -6.36 6.41
N LYS A 77 -5.14 -5.34 5.56
CA LYS A 77 -5.13 -5.52 4.11
C LYS A 77 -4.06 -4.65 3.49
N PHE A 78 -3.18 -5.30 2.75
CA PHE A 78 -1.99 -4.69 2.20
C PHE A 78 -1.97 -4.84 0.68
N ILE A 79 -1.31 -3.87 0.04
CA ILE A 79 -0.81 -3.99 -1.31
C ILE A 79 0.70 -4.15 -1.24
N MET A 80 1.21 -5.20 -1.87
CA MET A 80 2.62 -5.36 -2.18
C MET A 80 2.84 -4.96 -3.63
N LYS A 81 3.75 -4.01 -3.83
CA LYS A 81 4.22 -3.59 -5.15
C LYS A 81 5.67 -4.01 -5.30
N LYS A 82 5.99 -4.71 -6.38
CA LYS A 82 7.35 -5.18 -6.66
C LYS A 82 7.80 -4.71 -8.03
N GLU A 83 9.06 -4.30 -8.10
CA GLU A 83 9.72 -4.01 -9.37
C GLU A 83 9.88 -5.29 -10.20
N PRO A 84 9.51 -5.27 -11.48
CA PRO A 84 9.75 -6.42 -12.35
C PRO A 84 11.26 -6.58 -12.60
N LYS A 85 11.73 -7.82 -12.66
CA LYS A 85 13.08 -8.11 -13.12
C LYS A 85 13.18 -7.97 -14.63
N LYS A 86 14.40 -7.78 -15.14
CA LYS A 86 14.65 -7.60 -16.58
C LYS A 86 14.08 -8.76 -17.41
N GLU A 87 14.20 -9.98 -16.93
CA GLU A 87 13.69 -11.20 -17.57
C GLU A 87 12.16 -11.35 -17.50
N GLU A 88 11.48 -10.57 -16.65
CA GLU A 88 10.02 -10.59 -16.49
C GLU A 88 9.33 -9.55 -17.41
N MET A 89 10.11 -8.70 -18.08
CA MET A 89 9.64 -7.61 -18.93
C MET A 89 9.58 -8.03 -20.41
N GLU A 90 8.51 -7.63 -21.10
CA GLU A 90 8.40 -7.82 -22.56
C GLU A 90 9.23 -6.80 -23.34
N ASP A 91 9.38 -5.59 -22.77
CA ASP A 91 10.12 -4.48 -23.37
C ASP A 91 11.33 -4.11 -22.48
N PRO A 92 12.57 -4.36 -22.95
CA PRO A 92 13.79 -4.00 -22.24
C PRO A 92 13.93 -2.48 -22.00
N GLU A 93 13.43 -1.63 -22.90
CA GLU A 93 13.49 -0.17 -22.73
C GLU A 93 12.62 0.29 -21.56
N GLN A 94 11.49 -0.39 -21.32
CA GLN A 94 10.64 -0.14 -20.18
C GLN A 94 11.34 -0.44 -18.85
N PHE A 95 12.14 -1.51 -18.78
CA PHE A 95 12.94 -1.82 -17.58
C PHE A 95 13.98 -0.73 -17.30
N GLU A 96 14.71 -0.29 -18.33
CA GLU A 96 15.69 0.79 -18.20
C GLU A 96 15.04 2.09 -17.75
N ALA A 97 13.85 2.41 -18.25
CA ALA A 97 13.09 3.58 -17.85
C ALA A 97 12.71 3.52 -16.35
N ILE A 98 12.25 2.36 -15.84
CA ILE A 98 11.92 2.18 -14.41
C ILE A 98 13.16 2.45 -13.54
N GLN A 99 14.30 1.85 -13.89
CA GLN A 99 15.56 2.00 -13.16
C GLN A 99 16.06 3.45 -13.19
N HIS A 100 16.07 4.07 -14.36
CA HIS A 100 16.56 5.43 -14.54
C HIS A 100 15.70 6.46 -13.77
N MET A 101 14.38 6.29 -13.79
CA MET A 101 13.45 7.15 -13.05
C MET A 101 13.43 6.88 -11.53
N LYS A 102 14.05 5.78 -11.07
CA LYS A 102 14.03 5.35 -9.67
C LYS A 102 12.61 5.35 -9.10
N ILE A 103 11.66 4.80 -9.85
CA ILE A 103 10.22 4.89 -9.56
C ILE A 103 9.92 4.40 -8.14
N PHE A 104 10.46 3.24 -7.77
CA PHE A 104 10.18 2.60 -6.49
C PHE A 104 10.81 3.35 -5.31
N ASP A 105 12.05 3.82 -5.45
CA ASP A 105 12.71 4.61 -4.40
C ASP A 105 11.98 5.93 -4.16
N THR A 106 11.55 6.58 -5.26
CA THR A 106 10.79 7.81 -5.22
C THR A 106 9.42 7.60 -4.57
N GLU A 107 8.69 6.55 -4.96
CA GLU A 107 7.38 6.21 -4.39
C GLU A 107 7.49 5.87 -2.89
N ALA A 108 8.49 5.06 -2.50
CA ALA A 108 8.72 4.73 -1.10
C ALA A 108 9.03 5.97 -0.26
N ARG A 109 9.91 6.86 -0.75
CA ARG A 109 10.20 8.14 -0.08
C ARG A 109 8.96 9.04 0.00
N MET A 110 8.17 9.11 -1.07
CA MET A 110 6.95 9.89 -1.08
C MET A 110 5.98 9.40 0.00
N LEU A 111 5.71 8.10 0.06
CA LEU A 111 4.77 7.53 1.03
C LEU A 111 5.28 7.53 2.47
N ARG A 112 6.59 7.36 2.68
CA ARG A 112 7.20 7.31 4.01
C ARG A 112 7.40 8.69 4.63
N ASP A 113 7.87 9.65 3.84
CA ASP A 113 8.41 10.92 4.37
C ASP A 113 7.52 12.12 3.99
N ILE A 114 7.08 12.18 2.72
CA ILE A 114 6.45 13.39 2.16
C ILE A 114 4.94 13.42 2.43
N ILE A 115 4.24 12.34 2.10
CA ILE A 115 2.79 12.25 2.26
C ILE A 115 2.37 12.45 3.72
N PRO A 116 2.96 11.79 4.73
CA PRO A 116 2.57 11.99 6.12
C PRO A 116 2.70 13.45 6.58
N TRP A 117 3.76 14.14 6.12
CA TRP A 117 3.95 15.56 6.42
C TRP A 117 2.86 16.41 5.78
N ILE A 118 2.52 16.14 4.50
CA ILE A 118 1.46 16.89 3.80
C ILE A 118 0.13 16.65 4.52
N GLU A 119 -0.18 15.40 4.86
CA GLU A 119 -1.40 15.04 5.61
C GLU A 119 -1.50 15.76 6.96
N GLU A 120 -0.38 15.90 7.68
CA GLU A 120 -0.30 16.70 8.92
C GLU A 120 -0.59 18.19 8.65
N ALA A 121 0.02 18.76 7.60
CA ALA A 121 -0.15 20.17 7.26
C ALA A 121 -1.59 20.52 6.84
N VAL A 122 -2.26 19.63 6.10
CA VAL A 122 -3.62 19.87 5.58
C VAL A 122 -4.72 19.28 6.47
N GLY A 123 -4.37 18.48 7.48
CA GLY A 123 -5.32 17.86 8.41
C GLY A 123 -6.23 16.80 7.78
N ARG A 124 -5.82 16.19 6.66
CA ARG A 124 -6.59 15.15 5.96
C ARG A 124 -5.69 14.08 5.36
N LYS A 125 -6.22 12.87 5.21
CA LYS A 125 -5.56 11.77 4.50
C LYS A 125 -5.52 12.04 2.99
N ILE A 126 -4.37 11.77 2.38
CA ILE A 126 -4.08 11.97 0.97
C ILE A 126 -3.69 10.66 0.29
N GLY A 127 -2.92 9.80 0.97
CA GLY A 127 -2.35 8.59 0.40
C GLY A 127 -2.61 7.33 1.21
N PRO A 128 -2.18 6.16 0.69
CA PRO A 128 -2.14 4.95 1.49
C PRO A 128 -1.06 5.06 2.56
N LYS A 129 -1.30 4.43 3.72
CA LYS A 129 -0.27 4.32 4.75
C LYS A 129 0.90 3.46 4.26
N TYR A 130 2.12 3.94 4.48
CA TYR A 130 3.36 3.20 4.30
C TYR A 130 3.59 2.18 5.42
N TYR A 131 4.05 0.98 5.08
CA TYR A 131 4.44 -0.04 6.07
C TYR A 131 5.89 -0.51 5.93
N TYR A 132 6.37 -0.72 4.71
CA TYR A 132 7.70 -1.30 4.48
C TYR A 132 8.22 -1.03 3.08
N TYR A 133 9.54 -0.91 2.94
CA TYR A 133 10.24 -0.90 1.68
C TYR A 133 11.57 -1.67 1.78
N SER A 134 11.79 -2.62 0.87
CA SER A 134 13.09 -3.25 0.64
C SER A 134 13.79 -2.53 -0.51
N GLU A 135 14.90 -1.84 -0.22
CA GLU A 135 15.73 -1.23 -1.27
C GLU A 135 16.39 -2.29 -2.18
N THR A 136 16.75 -3.44 -1.61
CA THR A 136 17.41 -4.53 -2.33
C THR A 136 16.46 -5.24 -3.28
N ASP A 137 15.26 -5.57 -2.81
CA ASP A 137 14.28 -6.34 -3.60
C ASP A 137 13.28 -5.46 -4.34
N LYS A 138 13.32 -4.14 -4.08
CA LYS A 138 12.40 -3.13 -4.62
C LYS A 138 10.94 -3.51 -4.39
N ILE A 139 10.66 -3.95 -3.15
CA ILE A 139 9.34 -4.34 -2.66
C ILE A 139 8.81 -3.25 -1.74
N LEU A 140 7.64 -2.69 -2.06
CA LEU A 140 6.92 -1.70 -1.28
C LEU A 140 5.63 -2.32 -0.73
N ILE A 141 5.40 -2.20 0.58
CA ILE A 141 4.16 -2.61 1.26
C ILE A 141 3.41 -1.38 1.75
N MET A 142 2.16 -1.27 1.33
CA MET A 142 1.28 -0.15 1.67
C MET A 142 -0.16 -0.61 1.95
N GLU A 143 -0.96 0.27 2.51
CA GLU A 143 -2.39 0.05 2.77
C GLU A 143 -3.20 -0.23 1.49
N ASP A 144 -4.15 -1.16 1.57
CA ASP A 144 -5.16 -1.35 0.52
C ASP A 144 -6.35 -0.40 0.70
N LEU A 145 -6.40 0.62 -0.15
CA LEU A 145 -7.44 1.67 -0.12
C LEU A 145 -8.83 1.20 -0.60
N VAL A 146 -8.95 0.04 -1.25
CA VAL A 146 -10.26 -0.47 -1.72
C VAL A 146 -11.23 -0.66 -0.57
N PHE A 147 -10.72 -1.06 0.59
CA PHE A 147 -11.54 -1.26 1.79
C PHE A 147 -11.90 0.03 2.52
N SER A 148 -11.21 1.13 2.19
CA SER A 148 -11.60 2.48 2.58
C SER A 148 -12.61 3.09 1.59
N GLY A 149 -13.15 2.30 0.65
CA GLY A 149 -14.12 2.73 -0.36
C GLY A 149 -13.51 3.33 -1.62
N LEU A 150 -12.18 3.41 -1.72
CA LEU A 150 -11.50 3.99 -2.88
C LEU A 150 -11.25 2.91 -3.93
N ASN A 151 -12.00 2.98 -5.02
CA ASN A 151 -11.90 2.04 -6.13
C ASN A 151 -11.29 2.71 -7.37
N SER A 152 -10.50 1.95 -8.12
CA SER A 152 -10.08 2.38 -9.46
C SER A 152 -11.30 2.46 -10.37
N LYS A 153 -11.69 3.69 -10.71
CA LYS A 153 -12.74 3.99 -11.67
C LYS A 153 -12.12 4.36 -13.01
N LYS A 154 -12.79 4.01 -14.10
CA LYS A 154 -12.40 4.53 -15.42
C LYS A 154 -12.83 5.99 -15.55
N ARG A 155 -12.18 6.75 -16.43
CA ARG A 155 -12.51 8.17 -16.65
C ARG A 155 -13.98 8.37 -17.03
N GLU A 156 -14.55 7.44 -17.77
CA GLU A 156 -15.96 7.50 -18.20
C GLU A 156 -16.95 7.25 -17.05
N GLU A 157 -16.47 6.76 -15.90
CA GLU A 157 -17.26 6.45 -14.71
C GLU A 157 -17.21 7.58 -13.66
N PHE A 158 -16.47 8.66 -13.93
CA PHE A 158 -16.35 9.78 -13.01
C PHE A 158 -17.63 10.61 -13.01
N THR A 159 -18.13 10.86 -11.81
CA THR A 159 -19.19 11.83 -11.54
C THR A 159 -18.60 13.21 -11.26
N ASP A 160 -19.41 14.27 -11.32
CA ASP A 160 -18.97 15.63 -10.95
C ASP A 160 -18.43 15.69 -9.50
N ASN A 161 -19.00 14.88 -8.60
CA ASN A 161 -18.52 14.74 -7.23
C ASN A 161 -17.13 14.08 -7.16
N ASP A 162 -16.86 13.07 -8.00
CA ASP A 162 -15.54 12.44 -8.09
C ASP A 162 -14.50 13.46 -8.56
N VAL A 163 -14.82 14.22 -9.61
CA VAL A 163 -13.93 15.26 -10.16
C VAL A 163 -13.65 16.34 -9.11
N THR A 164 -14.70 16.83 -8.44
CA THR A 164 -14.55 17.84 -7.36
C THR A 164 -13.68 17.31 -6.22
N SER A 165 -13.88 16.05 -5.81
CA SER A 165 -13.09 15.43 -4.74
C SER A 165 -11.61 15.27 -5.12
N ILE A 166 -11.34 14.90 -6.38
CA ILE A 166 -9.97 14.82 -6.92
C ILE A 166 -9.33 16.21 -6.97
N LEU A 167 -10.06 17.24 -7.41
CA LEU A 167 -9.54 18.61 -7.46
C LEU A 167 -9.21 19.15 -6.06
N HIS A 168 -10.07 18.92 -5.06
CA HIS A 168 -9.76 19.26 -3.67
C HIS A 168 -8.51 18.51 -3.17
N LEU A 169 -8.43 17.20 -3.44
CA LEU A 169 -7.26 16.40 -3.05
C LEU A 169 -5.96 16.93 -3.70
N MET A 170 -6.01 17.30 -4.97
CA MET A 170 -4.87 17.89 -5.70
C MET A 170 -4.50 19.27 -5.14
N ALA A 171 -5.49 20.10 -4.83
CA ALA A 171 -5.27 21.42 -4.24
C ALA A 171 -4.60 21.30 -2.86
N ASP A 172 -5.07 20.39 -2.01
CA ASP A 172 -4.49 20.15 -0.69
C ASP A 172 -3.07 19.59 -0.79
N PHE A 173 -2.86 18.59 -1.66
CA PHE A 173 -1.52 18.07 -1.91
C PHE A 173 -0.56 19.16 -2.41
N HIS A 174 -1.02 20.01 -3.33
CA HIS A 174 -0.22 21.12 -3.84
C HIS A 174 0.10 22.14 -2.74
N ALA A 175 -0.91 22.58 -1.98
CA ALA A 175 -0.74 23.53 -0.89
C ALA A 175 0.24 23.01 0.17
N GLY A 176 0.10 21.75 0.59
CA GLY A 176 1.06 21.14 1.51
C GLY A 176 2.46 20.99 0.90
N SER A 177 2.58 20.65 -0.39
CA SER A 177 3.90 20.57 -1.03
C SER A 177 4.64 21.92 -1.08
N VAL A 178 3.91 23.02 -1.28
CA VAL A 178 4.47 24.38 -1.24
C VAL A 178 4.91 24.72 0.18
N LEU A 179 4.07 24.45 1.18
CA LEU A 179 4.42 24.69 2.58
C LEU A 179 5.65 23.87 3.02
N LEU A 180 5.83 22.65 2.50
CA LEU A 180 7.00 21.83 2.77
C LEU A 180 8.27 22.43 2.17
N HIS A 181 8.16 23.03 0.99
CA HIS A 181 9.30 23.65 0.30
C HIS A 181 9.75 24.98 0.95
N GLU A 182 8.83 25.70 1.58
CA GLU A 182 9.12 26.98 2.26
C GLU A 182 9.75 26.82 3.65
N LYS A 183 9.87 25.60 4.19
CA LYS A 183 10.57 25.29 5.44
C LYS A 183 12.06 25.02 5.22
#